data_AF-A0A3M1S7S6-F1
#
_entry.id   AF-A0A3M1S7S6-F1
#
_cell.length_a   1.000
_cell.length_b   1.000
_cell.length_c   1.000
_cell.angle_alpha   90.00
_cell.angle_beta   90.00
_cell.angle_gamma   90.00
#
_symmetry.space_group_name_H-M   'P 1'
#
loop_
_entity.id
_entity.type
_entity.pdbx_description
1 polymer ?
#
loop_
_entity_poly.entity_id
_entity_poly.type
_entity_poly.pdbx_seq_one_letter_code
_entity_poly.pdbx_strand_id
1 'polypeptide(L)'
;EPTRDPKSGELVTDGVTEEVIQRRVIKLDKLVSRIADTIIAREKEGKRHGVVVMAEGLGEYFPLEELRRCIPTEQFEELKPDTFGHFPISQVKFTGRIAQLVNQELERRGHKRIKINPLQFGYEVRCHQPTAFDIILGSQLGVGAYRALVEEKLDGVMVSVGGQLSLVYEPFENLIDMSRLRAHARLIDPNEDFHQLARYLESRVD
;
A
#
# COMPACT_ATOMS: atom_id res chain seq x y z
N GLU A 1 17.31 -0.07 -6.21
CA GLU A 1 18.27 1.04 -6.39
C GLU A 1 18.97 1.31 -5.07
N PRO A 2 20.19 1.84 -5.07
CA PRO A 2 20.87 2.24 -3.85
C PRO A 2 20.06 3.32 -3.13
N THR A 3 19.81 3.13 -1.83
CA THR A 3 19.12 4.13 -1.02
C THR A 3 20.02 5.34 -0.82
N ARG A 4 19.47 6.52 -1.05
CA ARG A 4 20.19 7.80 -0.88
C ARG A 4 19.46 8.66 0.13
N ASP A 5 20.22 9.35 0.96
CA ASP A 5 19.69 10.37 1.84
C ASP A 5 19.09 11.50 0.98
N PRO A 6 17.81 11.87 1.19
CA PRO A 6 17.14 12.88 0.38
C PRO A 6 17.76 14.28 0.47
N LYS A 7 18.47 14.59 1.56
CA LYS A 7 19.08 15.89 1.81
C LYS A 7 20.53 15.96 1.34
N SER A 8 21.37 14.98 1.69
CA SER A 8 22.78 14.96 1.32
C SER A 8 23.07 14.27 -0.02
N GLY A 9 22.17 13.40 -0.49
CA GLY A 9 22.37 12.57 -1.67
C GLY A 9 23.34 11.40 -1.47
N GLU A 10 23.90 11.26 -0.26
CA GLU A 10 24.85 10.22 0.11
C GLU A 10 24.16 8.85 0.21
N LEU A 11 24.94 7.79 0.04
CA LEU A 11 24.43 6.42 0.15
C LEU A 11 24.16 6.09 1.62
N VAL A 12 22.99 5.52 1.89
CA VAL A 12 22.62 5.06 3.23
C VAL A 12 23.15 3.64 3.42
N THR A 13 23.93 3.43 4.47
CA THR A 13 24.48 2.13 4.85
C THR A 13 23.74 1.52 6.03
N ASP A 14 23.72 0.18 6.08
CA ASP A 14 23.23 -0.57 7.22
C ASP A 14 24.19 -0.42 8.40
N GLY A 15 23.66 -0.09 9.59
CA GLY A 15 24.48 0.17 10.78
C GLY A 15 25.16 -1.06 11.39
N VAL A 16 24.85 -2.27 10.90
CA VAL A 16 25.42 -3.55 11.34
C VAL A 16 26.33 -4.14 10.27
N THR A 17 25.91 -4.13 9.00
CA THR A 17 26.69 -4.75 7.92
C THR A 17 27.61 -3.77 7.17
N GLU A 18 27.45 -2.46 7.38
CA GLU A 18 28.12 -1.37 6.64
C GLU A 18 27.87 -1.38 5.12
N GLU A 19 26.99 -2.27 4.63
CA GLU A 19 26.63 -2.35 3.22
C GLU A 19 25.59 -1.28 2.84
N VAL A 20 25.60 -0.87 1.57
CA VAL A 20 24.63 0.10 1.05
C VAL A 20 23.25 -0.54 0.98
N ILE A 21 22.28 0.05 1.68
CA ILE A 21 20.91 -0.42 1.74
C ILE A 21 20.30 -0.33 0.33
N GLN A 22 19.89 -1.47 -0.21
CA GLN A 22 19.18 -1.54 -1.49
C GLN A 22 17.69 -1.49 -1.27
N ARG A 23 16.99 -0.60 -1.98
CA ARG A 23 15.53 -0.55 -1.97
C ARG A 23 14.93 -1.08 -3.26
N ARG A 24 13.79 -1.75 -3.15
CA ARG A 24 13.03 -2.22 -4.30
C ARG A 24 12.27 -1.03 -4.90
N VAL A 25 12.31 -0.88 -6.22
CA VAL A 25 11.58 0.18 -6.91
C VAL A 25 10.72 -0.37 -8.03
N ILE A 26 9.53 0.19 -8.19
CA ILE A 26 8.63 -0.14 -9.28
C ILE A 26 9.10 0.50 -10.59
N LYS A 27 8.89 -0.21 -11.69
CA LYS A 27 9.02 0.33 -13.05
C LYS A 27 7.81 1.22 -13.34
N LEU A 28 7.93 2.51 -13.00
CA LEU A 28 6.83 3.46 -13.08
C LEU A 28 6.30 3.61 -14.52
N ASP A 29 7.19 3.52 -15.52
CA ASP A 29 6.85 3.50 -16.94
C ASP A 29 5.90 2.35 -17.30
N LYS A 30 6.10 1.16 -16.72
CA LYS A 30 5.23 0.00 -16.94
C LYS A 30 3.87 0.17 -16.28
N LEU A 31 3.83 0.73 -15.07
CA LEU A 31 2.56 1.06 -14.40
C LEU A 31 1.76 2.07 -15.22
N VAL A 32 2.39 3.18 -15.61
CA VAL A 32 1.78 4.24 -16.42
C VAL A 32 1.31 3.69 -17.77
N SER A 33 2.14 2.87 -18.43
CA SER A 33 1.78 2.19 -19.68
C SER A 33 0.54 1.32 -19.52
N ARG A 34 0.48 0.47 -18.48
CA ARG A 34 -0.68 -0.40 -18.22
C ARG A 34 -1.97 0.39 -18.03
N ILE A 35 -1.90 1.52 -17.32
CA ILE A 35 -3.07 2.40 -17.14
C ILE A 35 -3.49 3.02 -18.48
N ALA A 36 -2.53 3.50 -19.28
CA ALA A 36 -2.80 4.05 -20.61
C ALA A 36 -3.41 2.98 -21.56
N ASP A 37 -2.87 1.76 -21.55
CA ASP A 37 -3.40 0.62 -22.31
C ASP A 37 -4.86 0.33 -21.93
N THR A 38 -5.17 0.39 -20.63
CA THR A 38 -6.53 0.20 -20.12
C THR A 38 -7.48 1.29 -20.58
N ILE A 39 -7.05 2.55 -20.57
CA ILE A 39 -7.85 3.67 -21.08
C ILE A 39 -8.14 3.48 -22.58
N ILE A 40 -7.12 3.13 -23.36
CA ILE A 40 -7.23 2.95 -24.81
C ILE A 40 -8.15 1.76 -25.15
N ALA A 41 -7.99 0.63 -24.46
CA ALA A 41 -8.85 -0.54 -24.66
C ALA A 41 -10.31 -0.22 -24.36
N ARG A 42 -10.58 0.48 -23.24
CA ARG A 42 -11.94 0.90 -22.87
C ARG A 42 -12.52 1.93 -23.84
N GLU A 43 -11.70 2.83 -24.37
CA GLU A 43 -12.13 3.76 -25.41
C GLU A 43 -12.58 3.03 -26.68
N LYS A 44 -11.87 1.97 -27.10
CA LYS A 44 -12.27 1.11 -28.23
C LYS A 44 -13.61 0.40 -27.99
N GLU A 45 -13.92 0.08 -26.74
CA GLU A 45 -15.22 -0.46 -26.32
C GLU A 45 -16.33 0.61 -26.21
N GLY A 46 -16.04 1.89 -26.50
CA GLY A 46 -16.98 3.00 -26.32
C GLY A 46 -17.14 3.47 -24.87
N LYS A 47 -16.33 2.97 -23.94
CA LYS A 47 -16.39 3.27 -22.50
C LYS A 47 -15.37 4.33 -22.10
N ARG A 48 -15.72 5.60 -22.27
CA ARG A 48 -14.84 6.76 -21.97
C ARG A 48 -14.82 7.16 -20.49
N HIS A 49 -14.97 6.22 -19.58
CA HIS A 49 -14.96 6.43 -18.13
C HIS A 49 -14.41 5.20 -17.40
N GLY A 50 -13.91 5.40 -16.19
CA GLY A 50 -13.39 4.34 -15.34
C GLY A 50 -12.80 4.89 -14.05
N VAL A 51 -12.41 3.97 -13.16
CA VAL A 51 -11.72 4.26 -11.91
C VAL A 51 -10.50 3.37 -11.83
N VAL A 52 -9.36 3.96 -11.43
CA VAL A 52 -8.14 3.21 -11.12
C VAL A 52 -7.92 3.35 -9.62
N VAL A 53 -7.84 2.21 -8.93
CA VAL A 53 -7.56 2.15 -7.49
C VAL A 53 -6.11 1.71 -7.30
N MET A 54 -5.37 2.42 -6.45
CA MET A 54 -3.98 2.09 -6.12
C MET A 54 -3.85 2.04 -4.60
N ALA A 55 -3.17 1.01 -4.09
CA ALA A 55 -2.84 0.92 -2.68
C ALA A 55 -1.80 2.01 -2.32
N GLU A 56 -1.97 2.66 -1.18
CA GLU A 56 -1.07 3.73 -0.70
C GLU A 56 0.38 3.26 -0.56
N GLY A 57 0.58 2.03 -0.05
CA GLY A 57 1.90 1.41 0.11
C GLY A 57 2.68 1.23 -1.20
N LEU A 58 2.03 1.39 -2.37
CA LEU A 58 2.73 1.44 -3.65
C LEU A 58 3.76 2.59 -3.71
N GLY A 59 3.48 3.70 -3.01
CA GLY A 59 4.36 4.86 -2.94
C GLY A 59 5.75 4.55 -2.38
N GLU A 60 5.87 3.59 -1.45
CA GLU A 60 7.14 3.12 -0.86
C GLU A 60 8.14 2.62 -1.90
N TYR A 61 7.63 2.16 -3.05
CA TYR A 61 8.41 1.60 -4.15
C TYR A 61 8.65 2.62 -5.27
N PHE A 62 8.25 3.88 -5.15
CA PHE A 62 8.49 4.87 -6.20
C PHE A 62 9.98 5.24 -6.26
N PRO A 63 10.56 5.43 -7.46
CA PRO A 63 11.90 6.00 -7.61
C PRO A 63 12.05 7.33 -6.87
N LEU A 64 13.24 7.61 -6.33
CA LEU A 64 13.43 8.71 -5.40
C LEU A 64 13.19 10.07 -6.09
N GLU A 65 13.62 10.15 -7.35
CA GLU A 65 13.38 11.30 -8.23
C GLU A 65 11.89 11.57 -8.47
N GLU A 66 11.05 10.53 -8.49
CA GLU A 66 9.62 10.69 -8.65
C GLU A 66 8.95 11.10 -7.33
N LEU A 67 9.45 10.60 -6.19
CA LEU A 67 9.01 11.06 -4.88
C LEU A 67 9.31 12.54 -4.66
N ARG A 68 10.50 13.00 -5.05
CA ARG A 68 10.88 14.43 -5.01
C ARG A 68 9.89 15.32 -5.77
N ARG A 69 9.26 14.79 -6.83
CA ARG A 69 8.27 15.51 -7.64
C ARG A 69 6.85 15.48 -7.05
N CYS A 70 6.61 14.67 -6.02
CA CYS A 70 5.30 14.50 -5.40
C CYS A 70 5.10 15.32 -4.13
N ILE A 71 6.17 15.82 -3.51
CA ILE A 71 6.14 16.60 -2.26
C ILE A 71 7.03 17.85 -2.35
N PRO A 72 6.80 18.87 -1.51
CA PRO A 72 7.70 20.02 -1.38
C PRO A 72 9.13 19.58 -1.04
N THR A 73 10.11 20.35 -1.51
CA THR A 73 11.54 20.06 -1.31
C THR A 73 11.89 19.92 0.17
N GLU A 74 11.31 20.77 1.03
CA GLU A 74 11.58 20.76 2.47
C GLU A 74 11.12 19.45 3.11
N GLN A 75 9.93 18.96 2.72
CA GLN A 75 9.41 17.68 3.19
C GLN A 75 10.21 16.50 2.64
N PHE A 76 10.69 16.63 1.39
CA PHE A 76 11.53 15.61 0.78
C PHE A 76 12.86 15.44 1.51
N GLU A 77 13.54 16.53 1.84
CA GLU A 77 14.81 16.51 2.59
C GLU A 77 14.68 15.97 4.02
N GLU A 78 13.48 15.98 4.59
CA GLU A 78 13.20 15.42 5.93
C GLU A 78 12.88 13.92 5.91
N LEU A 79 12.66 13.32 4.73
CA LEU A 79 12.35 11.90 4.61
C LEU A 79 13.54 11.05 5.09
N LYS A 80 13.26 10.13 6.01
CA LYS A 80 14.24 9.15 6.50
C LYS A 80 13.82 7.75 6.06
N PRO A 81 14.72 6.96 5.47
CA PRO A 81 14.40 5.58 5.14
C PRO A 81 14.28 4.74 6.41
N ASP A 82 13.46 3.70 6.34
CA ASP A 82 13.40 2.67 7.35
C ASP A 82 14.57 1.67 7.21
N THR A 83 14.55 0.61 8.01
CA THR A 83 15.56 -0.46 7.99
C THR A 83 15.65 -1.21 6.66
N PHE A 84 14.69 -1.04 5.75
CA PHE A 84 14.68 -1.66 4.41
C PHE A 84 14.98 -0.65 3.30
N GLY A 85 15.28 0.61 3.63
CA GLY A 85 15.53 1.66 2.64
C GLY A 85 14.25 2.29 2.08
N HIS A 86 13.06 1.93 2.60
CA HIS A 86 11.79 2.52 2.16
C HIS A 86 11.49 3.77 2.97
N PHE A 87 10.92 4.78 2.31
CA PHE A 87 10.55 6.03 2.99
C PHE A 87 9.11 5.96 3.49
N PRO A 88 8.80 6.48 4.68
CA PRO A 88 7.44 6.56 5.19
C PRO A 88 6.64 7.55 4.35
N ILE A 89 5.71 7.03 3.57
CA ILE A 89 5.08 7.77 2.46
C ILE A 89 3.59 8.04 2.71
N SER A 90 3.15 7.93 3.97
CA SER A 90 1.76 8.11 4.41
C SER A 90 1.13 9.49 4.07
N GLN A 91 1.90 10.44 3.55
CA GLN A 91 1.45 11.77 3.16
C GLN A 91 1.79 12.17 1.72
N VAL A 92 2.49 11.33 0.95
CA VAL A 92 2.84 11.68 -0.43
C VAL A 92 1.62 11.54 -1.32
N LYS A 93 1.23 12.64 -1.95
CA LYS A 93 0.10 12.69 -2.88
C LYS A 93 0.53 12.29 -4.29
N PHE A 94 0.93 11.02 -4.47
CA PHE A 94 1.44 10.53 -5.76
C PHE A 94 0.36 10.35 -6.84
N THR A 95 -0.92 10.30 -6.47
CA THR A 95 -2.03 10.10 -7.42
C THR A 95 -2.10 11.18 -8.50
N GLY A 96 -1.83 12.44 -8.14
CA GLY A 96 -1.75 13.55 -9.08
C GLY A 96 -0.58 13.41 -10.06
N ARG A 97 0.57 12.93 -9.56
CA ARG A 97 1.75 12.66 -10.39
C ARG A 97 1.47 11.55 -11.41
N ILE A 98 0.85 10.45 -10.99
CA ILE A 98 0.43 9.38 -11.90
C ILE A 98 -0.53 9.90 -12.98
N ALA A 99 -1.52 10.71 -12.61
CA ALA A 99 -2.47 11.29 -13.57
C ALA A 99 -1.79 12.16 -14.65
N GLN A 100 -0.73 12.89 -14.28
CA GLN A 100 0.08 13.66 -15.23
C GLN A 100 0.86 12.72 -16.16
N LEU A 101 1.57 11.72 -15.60
CA LEU A 101 2.37 10.77 -16.37
C LEU A 101 1.52 9.95 -17.35
N VAL A 102 0.32 9.53 -16.95
CA VAL A 102 -0.63 8.83 -17.83
C VAL A 102 -1.06 9.71 -19.00
N ASN A 103 -1.38 10.98 -18.77
CA ASN A 103 -1.72 11.88 -19.86
C ASN A 103 -0.54 12.14 -20.82
N GLN A 104 0.68 12.29 -20.29
CA GLN A 104 1.89 12.39 -21.11
C GLN A 104 2.10 11.13 -21.96
N GLU A 105 1.85 9.95 -21.39
CA GLU A 105 1.97 8.68 -22.12
C GLU A 105 0.90 8.51 -23.20
N LEU A 106 -0.34 8.96 -22.95
CA LEU A 106 -1.40 9.00 -23.96
C LEU A 106 -1.03 9.93 -25.13
N GLU A 107 -0.58 11.14 -24.82
CA GLU A 107 -0.14 12.13 -25.83
C GLU A 107 1.03 11.60 -26.66
N ARG A 108 2.02 10.97 -26.00
CA ARG A 108 3.16 10.33 -26.68
C ARG A 108 2.74 9.26 -27.68
N ARG A 109 1.60 8.60 -27.43
CA ARG A 109 1.00 7.56 -28.29
C ARG A 109 -0.01 8.13 -29.30
N GLY A 110 -0.16 9.45 -29.39
CA GLY A 110 -1.08 10.11 -30.32
C GLY A 110 -2.54 10.15 -29.87
N HIS A 111 -2.83 9.81 -28.61
CA HIS A 111 -4.16 9.93 -28.04
C HIS A 111 -4.38 11.32 -27.43
N LYS A 112 -5.65 11.75 -27.35
CA LYS A 112 -6.00 13.03 -26.72
C LYS A 112 -5.87 12.92 -25.20
N ARG A 113 -5.50 14.04 -24.57
CA ARG A 113 -5.55 14.20 -23.12
C ARG A 113 -6.97 13.97 -22.61
N ILE A 114 -7.08 13.30 -21.47
CA ILE A 114 -8.35 13.06 -20.79
C ILE A 114 -8.39 13.73 -19.42
N LYS A 115 -9.59 13.98 -18.92
CA LYS A 115 -9.77 14.46 -17.54
C LYS A 115 -9.57 13.29 -16.58
N ILE A 116 -8.53 13.37 -15.76
CA ILE A 116 -8.26 12.44 -14.65
C ILE A 116 -8.36 13.23 -13.36
N ASN A 117 -9.26 12.83 -12.46
CA ASN A 117 -9.41 13.46 -11.14
C ASN A 117 -8.66 12.61 -10.11
N PRO A 118 -7.46 13.00 -9.68
CA PRO A 118 -6.74 12.27 -8.65
C PRO A 118 -7.44 12.46 -7.30
N LEU A 119 -7.62 11.36 -6.57
CA LEU A 119 -8.20 11.36 -5.24
C LEU A 119 -7.39 10.40 -4.37
N GLN A 120 -7.11 10.82 -3.14
CA GLN A 120 -6.41 10.02 -2.14
C GLN A 120 -7.24 10.05 -0.87
N PHE A 121 -7.56 8.87 -0.35
CA PHE A 121 -8.28 8.71 0.89
C PHE A 121 -7.31 8.23 1.96
N GLY A 122 -7.36 8.83 3.14
CA GLY A 122 -6.53 8.41 4.27
C GLY A 122 -7.20 8.73 5.59
N TYR A 123 -6.96 9.91 6.13
CA TYR A 123 -7.49 10.32 7.44
C TYR A 123 -9.03 10.30 7.49
N GLU A 124 -9.67 10.63 6.37
CA GLU A 124 -11.13 10.73 6.26
C GLU A 124 -11.81 9.37 6.45
N VAL A 125 -11.15 8.27 6.08
CA VAL A 125 -11.70 6.91 6.23
C VAL A 125 -11.37 6.29 7.59
N ARG A 126 -10.37 6.80 8.32
CA ARG A 126 -9.96 6.25 9.63
C ARG A 126 -10.89 6.64 10.78
N CYS A 127 -11.53 7.81 10.68
CA CYS A 127 -12.43 8.33 11.72
C CYS A 127 -13.90 8.27 11.30
N HIS A 128 -14.24 7.35 10.41
CA HIS A 128 -15.64 7.14 10.02
C HIS A 128 -16.41 6.44 11.13
N GLN A 129 -17.72 6.67 11.20
CA GLN A 129 -18.57 5.98 12.16
C GLN A 129 -18.51 4.46 11.88
N PRO A 130 -18.26 3.62 12.90
CA PRO A 130 -18.16 2.18 12.71
C PRO A 130 -19.48 1.61 12.20
N THR A 131 -19.39 0.62 11.32
CA THR A 131 -20.56 -0.11 10.83
C THR A 131 -21.11 -1.05 11.92
N ALA A 132 -22.29 -1.63 11.70
CA ALA A 132 -22.83 -2.65 12.60
C ALA A 132 -21.87 -3.84 12.76
N PHE A 133 -21.16 -4.22 11.69
CA PHE A 133 -20.14 -5.26 11.76
C PHE A 133 -18.97 -4.84 12.65
N ASP A 134 -18.45 -3.63 12.49
CA ASP A 134 -17.33 -3.12 13.30
C ASP A 134 -17.69 -3.02 14.78
N ILE A 135 -18.92 -2.62 15.10
CA ILE A 135 -19.42 -2.56 16.48
C ILE A 135 -19.44 -3.97 17.08
N ILE A 136 -20.03 -4.95 16.39
CA ILE A 136 -20.10 -6.33 16.90
C ILE A 136 -18.69 -6.93 17.01
N LEU A 137 -17.85 -6.74 16.00
CA LEU A 137 -16.46 -7.20 15.99
C LEU A 137 -15.68 -6.60 17.16
N GLY A 138 -15.74 -5.29 17.35
CA GLY A 138 -15.07 -4.58 18.44
C GLY A 138 -15.57 -5.01 19.81
N SER A 139 -16.89 -5.16 19.98
CA SER A 139 -17.48 -5.72 21.20
C SER A 139 -17.00 -7.14 21.48
N GLN A 140 -16.96 -7.99 20.46
CA GLN A 140 -16.51 -9.38 20.59
C GLN A 140 -15.04 -9.45 20.96
N LEU A 141 -14.17 -8.66 20.34
CA LEU A 141 -12.75 -8.57 20.71
C LEU A 141 -12.56 -8.06 22.15
N GLY A 142 -13.35 -7.06 22.56
CA GLY A 142 -13.31 -6.53 23.93
C GLY A 142 -13.74 -7.55 24.99
N VAL A 143 -14.86 -8.25 24.75
CA VAL A 143 -15.29 -9.37 25.60
C VAL A 143 -14.24 -10.48 25.58
N GLY A 144 -13.70 -10.80 24.40
CA GLY A 144 -12.64 -11.78 24.25
C GLY A 144 -11.39 -11.48 25.08
N ALA A 145 -11.00 -10.21 25.18
CA ALA A 145 -9.88 -9.80 26.04
C ALA A 145 -10.17 -10.02 27.53
N TYR A 146 -11.38 -9.69 27.99
CA TYR A 146 -11.80 -10.00 29.36
C TYR A 146 -11.77 -11.51 29.62
N ARG A 147 -12.36 -12.30 28.73
CA ARG A 147 -12.43 -13.76 28.88
C ARG A 147 -11.04 -14.39 28.87
N ALA A 148 -10.16 -14.00 27.94
CA ALA A 148 -8.78 -14.46 27.88
C ALA A 148 -8.05 -14.22 29.22
N LEU A 149 -8.06 -13.00 29.73
CA LEU A 149 -7.29 -12.63 30.93
C LEU A 149 -7.93 -13.15 32.23
N VAL A 150 -9.25 -13.06 32.35
CA VAL A 150 -9.96 -13.25 33.64
C VAL A 150 -10.54 -14.65 33.77
N GLU A 151 -11.19 -15.17 32.73
CA GLU A 151 -11.84 -16.48 32.78
C GLU A 151 -10.83 -17.60 32.48
N GLU A 152 -10.13 -17.48 31.34
CA GLU A 152 -9.21 -18.49 30.84
C GLU A 152 -7.80 -18.36 31.42
N LYS A 153 -7.50 -17.25 32.12
CA LYS A 153 -6.19 -16.96 32.74
C LYS A 153 -5.01 -17.03 31.77
N LEU A 154 -5.24 -16.62 30.52
CA LEU A 154 -4.24 -16.54 29.47
C LEU A 154 -3.47 -15.22 29.53
N ASP A 155 -2.21 -15.25 29.12
CA ASP A 155 -1.38 -14.08 28.85
C ASP A 155 -0.65 -14.24 27.51
N GLY A 156 -0.09 -13.16 26.99
CA GLY A 156 0.72 -13.22 25.77
C GLY A 156 -0.02 -13.68 24.51
N VAL A 157 -1.36 -13.54 24.46
CA VAL A 157 -2.20 -13.93 23.31
C VAL A 157 -2.78 -12.71 22.59
N MET A 158 -2.91 -12.81 21.27
CA MET A 158 -3.74 -11.93 20.46
C MET A 158 -5.18 -12.45 20.45
N VAL A 159 -6.11 -11.62 20.91
CA VAL A 159 -7.55 -11.90 20.77
C VAL A 159 -7.94 -11.64 19.33
N SER A 160 -8.52 -12.65 18.70
CA SER A 160 -9.04 -12.59 17.34
C SER A 160 -10.39 -13.28 17.26
N VAL A 161 -10.98 -13.28 16.07
CA VAL A 161 -12.22 -13.98 15.79
C VAL A 161 -12.13 -14.77 14.49
N GLY A 162 -12.80 -15.92 14.44
CA GLY A 162 -12.90 -16.77 13.25
C GLY A 162 -14.34 -17.20 12.96
N GLY A 163 -14.62 -17.52 11.69
CA GLY A 163 -15.93 -18.01 11.26
C GLY A 163 -17.08 -17.06 11.65
N GLN A 164 -18.02 -17.55 12.47
CA GLN A 164 -19.15 -16.78 12.99
C GLN A 164 -18.76 -15.94 14.22
N LEU A 165 -17.67 -15.17 14.12
CA LEU A 165 -17.12 -14.34 15.21
C LEU A 165 -16.77 -15.14 16.50
N SER A 166 -16.40 -16.41 16.34
CA SER A 166 -15.93 -17.24 17.46
C SER A 166 -14.57 -16.76 17.93
N LEU A 167 -14.37 -16.64 19.24
CA LEU A 167 -13.13 -16.16 19.83
C LEU A 167 -11.97 -17.12 19.55
N VAL A 168 -10.84 -16.54 19.14
CA VAL A 168 -9.57 -17.25 18.93
C VAL A 168 -8.51 -16.51 19.75
N TYR A 169 -7.69 -17.27 20.48
CA TYR A 169 -6.58 -16.74 21.27
C TYR A 169 -5.27 -17.29 20.72
N GLU A 170 -4.63 -16.52 19.85
CA GLU A 170 -3.40 -16.96 19.20
C GLU A 170 -2.18 -16.49 20.01
N PRO A 171 -1.28 -17.38 20.45
CA PRO A 171 -0.04 -16.98 21.12
C PRO A 171 0.75 -15.99 20.28
N PHE A 172 1.20 -14.90 20.91
CA PHE A 172 1.91 -13.83 20.20
C PHE A 172 3.23 -14.30 19.59
N GLU A 173 3.88 -15.29 20.20
CA GLU A 173 5.08 -15.94 19.68
C GLU A 173 4.89 -16.58 18.29
N ASN A 174 3.68 -17.05 17.97
CA ASN A 174 3.36 -17.61 16.65
C ASN A 174 3.16 -16.52 15.59
N LEU A 175 2.93 -15.28 16.02
CA LEU A 175 2.63 -14.14 15.16
C LEU A 175 3.86 -13.29 14.87
N ILE A 176 4.95 -13.48 15.62
CA ILE A 176 6.15 -12.65 15.59
C ILE A 176 7.34 -13.46 15.06
N ASP A 177 8.03 -12.88 14.09
CA ASP A 177 9.38 -13.29 13.72
C ASP A 177 10.34 -12.88 14.85
N MET A 178 10.68 -13.84 15.71
CA MET A 178 11.54 -13.63 16.88
C MET A 178 12.97 -13.20 16.52
N SER A 179 13.43 -13.42 15.28
CA SER A 179 14.75 -12.96 14.84
C SER A 179 14.81 -11.45 14.60
N ARG A 180 13.67 -10.85 14.26
CA ARG A 180 13.54 -9.43 13.92
C ARG A 180 12.62 -8.65 14.85
N LEU A 181 11.95 -9.34 15.77
CA LEU A 181 10.93 -8.82 16.70
C LEU A 181 9.83 -8.03 15.96
N ARG A 182 9.36 -8.59 14.83
CA ARG A 182 8.28 -8.00 14.02
C ARG A 182 7.22 -9.04 13.68
N ALA A 183 5.98 -8.60 13.54
CA ALA A 183 4.89 -9.48 13.11
C ALA A 183 5.13 -10.03 11.69
N HIS A 184 4.75 -11.28 11.48
CA HIS A 184 4.73 -11.87 10.14
C HIS A 184 3.81 -11.07 9.23
N ALA A 185 4.33 -10.65 8.08
CA ALA A 185 3.54 -9.95 7.07
C ALA A 185 2.48 -10.91 6.48
N ARG A 186 1.22 -10.49 6.49
CA ARG A 186 0.11 -11.22 5.87
C ARG A 186 -0.23 -10.55 4.54
N LEU A 187 0.56 -10.88 3.52
CA LEU A 187 0.34 -10.36 2.17
C LEU A 187 -0.84 -11.09 1.52
N ILE A 188 -1.50 -10.42 0.59
CA ILE A 188 -2.51 -11.05 -0.26
C ILE A 188 -1.82 -12.12 -1.11
N ASP A 189 -2.34 -13.35 -1.11
CA ASP A 189 -1.90 -14.37 -2.05
C ASP A 189 -2.50 -14.09 -3.43
N PRO A 190 -1.68 -13.83 -4.47
CA PRO A 190 -2.19 -13.57 -5.80
C PRO A 190 -2.96 -14.75 -6.41
N ASN A 191 -2.77 -15.97 -5.91
CA ASN A 191 -3.41 -17.18 -6.42
C ASN A 191 -4.77 -17.47 -5.79
N GLU A 192 -5.15 -16.76 -4.72
CA GLU A 192 -6.46 -16.94 -4.09
C GLU A 192 -7.62 -16.53 -4.99
N ASP A 193 -8.73 -17.26 -4.89
CA ASP A 193 -9.92 -17.08 -5.74
C ASP A 193 -10.46 -15.65 -5.70
N PHE A 194 -10.46 -15.01 -4.52
CA PHE A 194 -10.96 -13.64 -4.41
C PHE A 194 -10.05 -12.63 -5.12
N HIS A 195 -8.74 -12.82 -5.07
CA HIS A 195 -7.80 -12.01 -5.84
C HIS A 195 -7.95 -12.27 -7.35
N GLN A 196 -8.08 -13.54 -7.75
CA GLN A 196 -8.27 -13.95 -9.14
C GLN A 196 -9.57 -13.42 -9.74
N LEU A 197 -10.66 -13.36 -8.98
CA LEU A 197 -11.95 -12.81 -9.43
C LEU A 197 -11.79 -11.40 -10.01
N ALA A 198 -11.04 -10.53 -9.33
CA ALA A 198 -10.77 -9.18 -9.83
C ALA A 198 -9.98 -9.19 -11.17
N ARG A 199 -9.06 -10.15 -11.35
CA ARG A 199 -8.30 -10.33 -12.61
C ARG A 199 -9.18 -10.84 -13.76
N TYR A 200 -10.20 -11.65 -13.47
CA TYR A 200 -11.15 -12.11 -14.50
C TYR A 200 -12.11 -11.02 -14.97
N LEU A 201 -12.47 -10.09 -14.08
CA LEU A 201 -13.45 -9.03 -14.35
C LEU A 201 -12.83 -7.75 -14.92
N GLU A 202 -11.50 -7.59 -14.88
CA GLU A 202 -10.85 -6.38 -15.40
C GLU A 202 -10.82 -6.31 -16.93
N SER A 203 -10.70 -5.10 -17.47
CA SER A 203 -10.52 -4.90 -18.90
C SER A 203 -9.17 -5.49 -19.33
N ARG A 204 -9.20 -6.45 -20.27
CA ARG A 204 -7.99 -7.04 -20.84
C ARG A 204 -7.34 -6.05 -21.81
N VAL A 205 -6.03 -5.92 -21.70
CA VAL A 205 -5.24 -5.01 -22.54
C VAL A 205 -4.03 -5.71 -23.17
N ASP A 206 -4.03 -7.04 -23.07
CA ASP A 206 -3.01 -7.95 -23.58
C ASP A 206 -3.36 -8.38 -25.01
#